data_AF-A0A1W6LAL8-F1
#
_entry.id   AF-A0A1W6LAL8-F1
#
_cell.length_a   1.000
_cell.length_b   1.000
_cell.length_c   1.000
_cell.angle_alpha   90.00
_cell.angle_beta   90.00
_cell.angle_gamma   90.00
#
_symmetry.space_group_name_H-M   'P 1'
#
loop_
_entity.id
_entity.type
_entity.pdbx_description
1 polymer ?
#
loop_
_entity_poly.entity_id
_entity_poly.type
_entity_poly.pdbx_seq_one_letter_code
_entity_poly.pdbx_strand_id
1 'polypeptide(L)'
;MDRHLSPRKTPLAREWLDARDHRLDRARRALLITVDGRRSGHELTALAQGLGLDQEAIADLHRQGLIVWPTVIAAPVPPPPPPPAPKPAAPQPSLAAAKMYAIDLATLMLGGRDQDLRALATEVQTREALVAWCEMAARAVETHAGPERAQRFLEKTSGMLAPSA
;
A
#
# COMPACT_ATOMS: atom_id res chain seq x y z
N MET A 1 17.49 23.95 16.07
CA MET A 1 17.50 22.65 16.77
C MET A 1 17.48 21.57 15.71
N ASP A 2 18.66 21.10 15.32
CA ASP A 2 18.89 20.09 14.29
C ASP A 2 18.22 18.77 14.72
N ARG A 3 17.03 18.49 14.17
CA ARG A 3 16.45 17.15 14.26
C ARG A 3 17.32 16.26 13.41
N HIS A 4 18.30 15.60 14.03
CA HIS A 4 19.15 14.63 13.36
C HIS A 4 18.30 13.43 12.90
N LEU A 5 17.81 13.52 11.67
CA LEU A 5 17.06 12.43 11.05
C LEU A 5 18.01 11.26 10.84
N SER A 6 17.61 10.10 11.35
CA SER A 6 18.39 8.87 11.22
C SER A 6 17.90 8.08 10.00
N PRO A 7 18.64 8.03 8.88
CA PRO A 7 18.15 7.39 7.67
C PRO A 7 18.08 5.88 7.86
N ARG A 8 17.12 5.26 7.18
CA ARG A 8 16.85 3.82 7.24
C ARG A 8 17.09 3.18 5.87
N LYS A 9 17.56 1.93 5.88
CA LYS A 9 17.66 1.10 4.67
C LYS A 9 16.28 0.81 4.10
N THR A 10 16.15 0.95 2.80
CA THR A 10 14.95 0.52 2.05
C THR A 10 14.99 -0.98 1.76
N PRO A 11 13.87 -1.59 1.31
CA PRO A 11 13.88 -2.97 0.80
C PRO A 11 14.88 -3.16 -0.34
N LEU A 12 14.93 -2.19 -1.27
CA LEU A 12 15.87 -2.16 -2.39
C LEU A 12 17.34 -2.25 -1.92
N ALA A 13 17.69 -1.53 -0.85
CA ALA A 13 19.01 -1.65 -0.24
C ALA A 13 19.32 -3.05 0.29
N ARG A 14 18.34 -3.76 0.86
CA ARG A 14 18.55 -5.13 1.34
C ARG A 14 18.76 -6.08 0.17
N GLU A 15 17.99 -5.93 -0.91
CA GLU A 15 18.14 -6.73 -2.13
C GLU A 15 19.52 -6.52 -2.77
N TRP A 16 20.01 -5.28 -2.83
CA TRP A 16 21.34 -4.98 -3.40
C TRP A 16 22.48 -5.50 -2.52
N LEU A 17 22.28 -5.51 -1.20
CA LEU A 17 23.21 -6.16 -0.28
C LEU A 17 23.19 -7.69 -0.47
N ASP A 18 22.03 -8.30 -0.61
CA ASP A 18 21.90 -9.75 -0.74
C ASP A 18 22.46 -10.28 -2.07
N ALA A 19 22.07 -9.64 -3.17
CA ALA A 19 22.43 -10.03 -4.54
C ALA A 19 23.94 -9.92 -4.85
N ARG A 20 24.78 -9.48 -3.89
CA ARG A 20 26.21 -9.18 -4.07
C ARG A 20 26.46 -8.39 -5.36
N ASP A 21 25.54 -7.47 -5.65
CA ASP A 21 25.50 -6.77 -6.93
C ASP A 21 26.74 -5.87 -7.06
N HIS A 22 27.47 -6.04 -8.16
CA HIS A 22 28.74 -5.37 -8.42
C HIS A 22 28.59 -3.86 -8.68
N ARG A 23 27.35 -3.35 -8.81
CA ARG A 23 27.07 -1.91 -8.96
C ARG A 23 27.37 -1.11 -7.70
N LEU A 24 27.43 -1.76 -6.53
CA LEU A 24 27.74 -1.10 -5.28
C LEU A 24 29.21 -1.34 -4.89
N ASP A 25 29.99 -0.27 -4.92
CA ASP A 25 31.39 -0.32 -4.48
C ASP A 25 31.50 -0.83 -3.02
N ARG A 26 32.60 -1.51 -2.69
CA ARG A 26 32.84 -2.10 -1.38
C ARG A 26 32.68 -1.09 -0.23
N ALA A 27 33.12 0.14 -0.43
CA ALA A 27 32.98 1.20 0.57
C ALA A 27 31.51 1.63 0.73
N ARG A 28 30.77 1.80 -0.37
CA ARG A 28 29.32 2.12 -0.35
C ARG A 28 28.50 1.02 0.29
N ARG A 29 28.88 -0.23 0.07
CA ARG A 29 28.26 -1.41 0.70
C ARG A 29 28.46 -1.40 2.22
N ALA A 30 29.67 -1.12 2.69
CA ALA A 30 29.95 -0.98 4.11
C ALA A 30 29.14 0.17 4.74
N LEU A 31 29.05 1.31 4.05
CA LEU A 31 28.22 2.43 4.47
C LEU A 31 26.74 2.01 4.56
N LEU A 32 26.19 1.35 3.54
CA LEU A 32 24.80 0.89 3.55
C LEU A 32 24.51 -0.12 4.68
N ILE A 33 25.45 -1.02 4.96
CA ILE A 33 25.35 -1.96 6.10
C ILE A 33 25.27 -1.19 7.43
N THR A 34 26.03 -0.11 7.59
CA THR A 34 26.04 0.73 8.80
C THR A 34 24.81 1.63 8.96
N VAL A 35 24.03 1.85 7.89
CA VAL A 35 22.73 2.55 7.95
C VAL A 35 21.69 1.63 8.59
N ASP A 36 21.45 1.78 9.88
CA ASP A 36 20.51 0.94 10.64
C ASP A 36 19.29 1.71 11.17
N GLY A 37 19.16 3.00 10.82
CA GLY A 37 18.13 3.86 11.40
C GLY A 37 18.43 4.36 12.81
N ARG A 38 19.62 4.03 13.35
CA ARG A 38 20.11 4.48 14.67
C ARG A 38 21.11 5.63 14.60
N ARG A 39 21.80 5.79 13.47
CA ARG A 39 22.82 6.81 13.27
C ARG A 39 22.24 8.01 12.57
N SER A 40 22.67 9.18 13.00
CA SER A 40 22.29 10.46 12.40
C SER A 40 22.95 10.64 11.04
N GLY A 41 22.37 11.47 10.17
CA GLY A 41 23.00 11.80 8.88
C GLY A 41 24.44 12.27 8.99
N HIS A 42 24.72 13.14 9.96
CA HIS A 42 26.07 13.66 10.22
C HIS A 42 27.07 12.56 10.63
N GLU A 43 26.64 11.61 11.47
CA GLU A 43 27.48 10.46 11.86
C GLU A 43 27.75 9.52 10.68
N LEU A 44 26.76 9.33 9.81
CA LEU A 44 26.93 8.55 8.60
C LEU A 44 27.88 9.24 7.63
N THR A 45 27.85 10.58 7.52
CA THR A 45 28.79 11.34 6.68
C THR A 45 30.21 11.18 7.21
N ALA A 46 30.41 11.27 8.52
CA ALA A 46 31.71 11.03 9.14
C ALA A 46 32.23 9.60 8.88
N LEU A 47 31.34 8.59 8.94
CA LEU A 47 31.69 7.21 8.60
C LEU A 47 31.99 7.03 7.11
N ALA A 48 31.25 7.71 6.23
CA ALA A 48 31.50 7.69 4.79
C ALA A 48 32.89 8.24 4.47
N GLN A 49 33.25 9.37 5.06
CA GLN A 49 34.59 9.97 4.95
C GLN A 49 35.69 9.02 5.45
N GLY A 50 35.46 8.34 6.58
CA GLY A 50 36.39 7.32 7.11
C GLY A 50 36.54 6.08 6.23
N LEU A 51 35.57 5.82 5.35
CA LEU A 51 35.60 4.75 4.34
C LEU A 51 36.17 5.22 2.99
N GLY A 52 36.62 6.48 2.89
CA GLY A 52 37.13 7.08 1.65
C GLY A 52 36.03 7.49 0.66
N LEU A 53 34.78 7.64 1.13
CA LEU A 53 33.67 8.11 0.32
C LEU A 53 33.51 9.63 0.42
N ASP A 54 33.05 10.21 -0.68
CA ASP A 54 32.76 11.63 -0.75
C ASP A 54 31.55 12.02 0.09
N GLN A 55 31.43 13.30 0.43
CA GLN A 55 30.32 13.82 1.24
C GLN A 55 28.96 13.63 0.54
N GLU A 56 28.98 13.56 -0.80
CA GLU A 56 27.81 13.28 -1.62
C GLU A 56 27.38 11.80 -1.62
N ALA A 57 28.18 10.89 -1.07
CA ALA A 57 27.87 9.46 -1.12
C ALA A 57 26.52 9.11 -0.49
N ILE A 58 26.14 9.80 0.58
CA ILE A 58 24.84 9.60 1.23
C ILE A 58 23.70 10.18 0.39
N ALA A 59 23.92 11.35 -0.22
CA ALA A 59 22.96 11.95 -1.14
C ALA A 59 22.75 11.05 -2.37
N ASP A 60 23.81 10.40 -2.86
CA ASP A 60 23.78 9.44 -3.96
C ASP A 60 23.00 8.16 -3.59
N LEU A 61 23.25 7.59 -2.41
CA LEU A 61 22.47 6.46 -1.89
C LEU A 61 20.98 6.80 -1.72
N HIS A 62 20.68 8.03 -1.29
CA HIS A 62 19.30 8.52 -1.19
C HIS A 62 18.66 8.69 -2.57
N ARG A 63 19.41 9.25 -3.54
CA ARG A 63 18.96 9.44 -4.93
C ARG A 63 18.69 8.11 -5.63
N GLN A 64 19.47 7.08 -5.31
CA GLN A 64 19.29 5.70 -5.78
C GLN A 64 18.15 4.96 -5.05
N GLY A 65 17.53 5.57 -4.03
CA GLY A 65 16.44 4.96 -3.26
C GLY A 65 16.89 3.84 -2.32
N LEU A 66 18.19 3.75 -2.01
CA LEU A 66 18.75 2.74 -1.11
C LEU A 66 18.57 3.13 0.37
N ILE A 67 18.51 4.42 0.65
CA ILE A 67 18.23 4.94 2.00
C ILE A 67 17.08 5.94 1.94
N VAL A 68 16.31 6.00 3.02
CA VAL A 68 15.23 6.97 3.20
C VAL A 68 15.45 7.76 4.48
N TRP A 69 15.33 9.09 4.40
CA TRP A 69 15.35 9.94 5.58
C TRP A 69 13.95 9.97 6.19
N PRO A 70 13.80 9.69 7.49
CA PRO A 70 12.52 9.83 8.17
C PRO A 70 12.20 11.33 8.30
N THR A 71 11.59 11.93 7.29
CA THR A 71 11.04 13.27 7.43
C THR A 71 9.90 13.24 8.45
N VAL A 72 9.83 14.23 9.35
CA VAL A 72 8.63 14.44 10.18
C VAL A 72 7.58 15.07 9.27
N ILE A 73 7.02 14.28 8.34
CA ILE A 73 5.73 14.47 7.66
C ILE A 73 5.20 13.06 7.32
N ALA A 74 3.89 12.90 7.57
CA ALA A 74 3.09 11.68 7.49
C ALA A 74 3.38 10.71 6.32
N ALA A 75 3.20 9.42 6.60
CA ALA A 75 2.94 8.24 5.74
C ALA A 75 3.42 8.23 4.26
N PRO A 76 3.98 7.09 3.78
CA PRO A 76 4.67 7.01 2.49
C PRO A 76 3.76 7.23 1.28
N VAL A 77 4.19 8.07 0.35
CA VAL A 77 3.61 8.24 -0.99
C VAL A 77 4.49 7.54 -2.07
N PRO A 78 3.90 6.79 -3.02
CA PRO A 78 4.59 6.25 -4.21
C PRO A 78 4.89 7.36 -5.26
N PRO A 79 5.75 7.12 -6.28
CA PRO A 79 6.22 8.15 -7.23
C PRO A 79 5.10 8.74 -8.13
N PRO A 80 5.28 9.95 -8.71
CA PRO A 80 4.19 10.75 -9.26
C PRO A 80 3.85 10.44 -10.74
N PRO A 81 2.56 10.40 -11.13
CA PRO A 81 2.07 10.89 -12.44
C PRO A 81 1.75 12.41 -12.36
N PRO A 82 1.56 13.13 -13.49
CA PRO A 82 1.54 14.61 -13.55
C PRO A 82 0.35 15.29 -12.82
N PRO A 83 0.42 16.60 -12.46
CA PRO A 83 -0.56 17.29 -11.59
C PRO A 83 -1.57 18.18 -12.35
N PRO A 84 -2.60 18.86 -11.72
CA PRO A 84 -3.08 18.83 -10.30
C PRO A 84 -4.63 18.76 -10.03
N ALA A 85 -4.96 18.32 -8.78
CA ALA A 85 -6.07 18.68 -7.84
C ALA A 85 -7.54 18.22 -8.10
N PRO A 86 -8.43 18.00 -7.07
CA PRO A 86 -8.40 18.46 -5.65
C PRO A 86 -8.65 17.40 -4.53
N LYS A 87 -8.42 17.77 -3.26
CA LYS A 87 -8.90 17.08 -2.02
C LYS A 87 -10.45 16.96 -2.04
N PRO A 88 -11.10 15.92 -1.47
CA PRO A 88 -11.48 15.94 -0.04
C PRO A 88 -11.83 14.58 0.68
N ALA A 89 -12.06 14.72 1.99
CA ALA A 89 -12.97 13.94 2.85
C ALA A 89 -12.51 12.59 3.45
N ALA A 90 -13.09 12.28 4.62
CA ALA A 90 -12.95 11.07 5.43
C ALA A 90 -12.82 9.79 4.60
N PRO A 91 -12.17 8.71 5.11
CA PRO A 91 -11.83 7.53 4.33
C PRO A 91 -13.08 6.97 3.63
N GLN A 92 -13.24 7.35 2.37
CA GLN A 92 -14.20 6.73 1.49
C GLN A 92 -13.78 5.27 1.41
N PRO A 93 -14.67 4.29 1.65
CA PRO A 93 -14.33 2.90 1.41
C PRO A 93 -13.91 2.82 -0.06
N SER A 94 -12.62 2.59 -0.27
CA SER A 94 -12.09 2.40 -1.62
C SER A 94 -12.93 1.33 -2.30
N LEU A 95 -13.17 1.43 -3.61
CA LEU A 95 -13.99 0.47 -4.35
C LEU A 95 -13.59 -1.00 -4.04
N ALA A 96 -12.29 -1.23 -3.84
CA ALA A 96 -11.74 -2.50 -3.39
C ALA A 96 -12.26 -2.94 -2.00
N ALA A 97 -12.36 -2.04 -1.02
CA ALA A 97 -12.90 -2.33 0.31
C ALA A 97 -14.40 -2.64 0.25
N ALA A 98 -15.18 -1.89 -0.53
CA ALA A 98 -16.60 -2.16 -0.72
C ALA A 98 -16.84 -3.52 -1.39
N LYS A 99 -16.05 -3.83 -2.42
CA LYS A 99 -16.05 -5.13 -3.10
C LYS A 99 -15.68 -6.27 -2.14
N MET A 100 -14.62 -6.11 -1.35
CA MET A 100 -14.16 -7.15 -0.43
C MET A 100 -15.20 -7.44 0.67
N TYR A 101 -15.85 -6.40 1.19
CA TYR A 101 -16.95 -6.54 2.14
C TYR A 101 -18.17 -7.25 1.53
N ALA A 102 -18.55 -6.89 0.31
CA ALA A 102 -19.68 -7.52 -0.37
C ALA A 102 -19.44 -9.00 -0.67
N ILE A 103 -18.21 -9.38 -1.05
CA ILE A 103 -17.79 -10.79 -1.23
C ILE A 103 -17.85 -11.55 0.11
N ASP A 104 -17.31 -10.97 1.18
CA ASP A 104 -17.33 -11.60 2.51
C ASP A 104 -18.76 -11.84 3.00
N LEU A 105 -19.64 -10.84 2.86
CA LEU A 105 -21.04 -10.95 3.25
C LEU A 105 -21.80 -12.00 2.41
N ALA A 106 -21.53 -12.08 1.11
CA ALA A 106 -22.09 -13.12 0.24
C ALA A 106 -21.60 -14.51 0.65
N THR A 107 -20.30 -14.64 0.98
CA THR A 107 -19.68 -15.89 1.47
C THR A 107 -20.38 -16.36 2.75
N LEU A 108 -20.59 -15.45 3.71
CA LEU A 108 -21.25 -15.74 4.98
C LEU A 108 -22.71 -16.19 4.81
N MET A 109 -23.44 -15.59 3.87
CA MET A 109 -24.86 -15.92 3.64
C MET A 109 -25.06 -17.21 2.83
N LEU A 110 -24.15 -17.51 1.90
CA LEU A 110 -24.23 -18.69 1.03
C LEU A 110 -23.59 -19.94 1.64
N GLY A 111 -22.77 -19.77 2.68
CA GLY A 111 -22.13 -20.85 3.40
C GLY A 111 -21.10 -21.61 2.56
N GLY A 112 -20.30 -20.90 1.75
CA GLY A 112 -19.25 -21.49 0.91
C GLY A 112 -19.69 -21.93 -0.49
N ARG A 113 -20.92 -21.61 -0.91
CA ARG A 113 -21.45 -21.85 -2.27
C ARG A 113 -21.30 -20.64 -3.20
N ASP A 114 -20.37 -19.74 -2.87
CA ASP A 114 -20.13 -18.46 -3.56
C ASP A 114 -18.99 -18.52 -4.60
N GLN A 115 -18.53 -19.71 -4.98
CA GLN A 115 -17.39 -19.91 -5.90
C GLN A 115 -17.56 -19.15 -7.24
N ASP A 116 -18.71 -19.32 -7.90
CA ASP A 116 -19.06 -18.61 -9.14
C ASP A 116 -19.15 -17.08 -8.92
N LEU A 117 -19.75 -16.66 -7.81
CA LEU A 117 -19.89 -15.23 -7.48
C LEU A 117 -18.53 -14.59 -7.22
N ARG A 118 -17.59 -15.28 -6.56
CA ARG A 118 -16.22 -14.82 -6.36
C ARG A 118 -15.44 -14.71 -7.67
N ALA A 119 -15.61 -15.67 -8.57
CA ALA A 119 -14.99 -15.64 -9.89
C ALA A 119 -15.48 -14.39 -10.65
N LEU A 120 -16.79 -14.16 -10.74
CA LEU A 120 -17.37 -12.98 -11.37
C LEU A 120 -16.95 -11.68 -10.66
N ALA A 121 -16.79 -11.71 -9.34
CA ALA A 121 -16.33 -10.54 -8.60
C ALA A 121 -14.94 -10.11 -9.06
N THR A 122 -14.03 -11.02 -9.45
CA THR A 122 -12.67 -10.63 -9.88
C THR A 122 -12.68 -9.62 -11.03
N GLU A 123 -13.62 -9.77 -11.97
CA GLU A 123 -13.76 -8.93 -13.18
C GLU A 123 -14.37 -7.55 -12.88
N VAL A 124 -15.02 -7.39 -11.72
CA VAL A 124 -15.61 -6.14 -11.25
C VAL A 124 -14.53 -5.13 -10.90
N GLN A 125 -14.35 -4.12 -11.76
CA GLN A 125 -13.36 -3.05 -11.58
C GLN A 125 -13.99 -1.67 -11.43
N THR A 126 -15.29 -1.53 -11.76
CA THR A 126 -16.03 -0.26 -11.69
C THR A 126 -17.15 -0.34 -10.67
N ARG A 127 -17.59 0.83 -10.19
CA ARG A 127 -18.67 0.95 -9.21
C ARG A 127 -19.98 0.40 -9.77
N GLU A 128 -20.27 0.69 -11.03
CA GLU A 128 -21.45 0.18 -11.74
C GLU A 128 -21.43 -1.34 -11.85
N ALA A 129 -20.27 -1.93 -12.21
CA ALA A 129 -20.10 -3.38 -12.22
C ALA A 129 -20.27 -3.99 -10.81
N LEU A 130 -19.88 -3.27 -9.76
CA LEU A 130 -20.06 -3.72 -8.38
C LEU A 130 -21.52 -3.68 -7.92
N VAL A 131 -22.26 -2.65 -8.32
CA VAL A 131 -23.72 -2.58 -8.07
C VAL A 131 -24.42 -3.74 -8.78
N ALA A 132 -24.15 -3.94 -10.07
CA ALA A 132 -24.73 -5.03 -10.85
C ALA A 132 -24.37 -6.41 -10.24
N TRP A 133 -23.13 -6.60 -9.80
CA TRP A 133 -22.71 -7.82 -9.12
C TRP A 133 -23.43 -8.02 -7.77
N CYS A 134 -23.65 -6.96 -6.99
CA CYS A 134 -24.40 -7.04 -5.73
C CYS A 134 -25.85 -7.48 -5.96
N GLU A 135 -26.51 -7.01 -7.03
CA GLU A 135 -27.86 -7.44 -7.39
C GLU A 135 -27.89 -8.94 -7.77
N MET A 136 -26.89 -9.40 -8.52
CA MET A 136 -26.72 -10.82 -8.84
C MET A 136 -26.49 -11.67 -7.58
N ALA A 137 -25.60 -11.22 -6.68
CA ALA A 137 -25.31 -11.88 -5.43
C ALA A 137 -26.55 -11.93 -4.51
N ALA A 138 -27.35 -10.87 -4.47
CA ALA A 138 -28.59 -10.83 -3.70
C ALA A 138 -29.62 -11.86 -4.18
N ARG A 139 -29.78 -12.02 -5.50
CA ARG A 139 -30.64 -13.06 -6.09
C ARG A 139 -30.19 -14.47 -5.74
N ALA A 140 -28.87 -14.71 -5.74
CA ALA A 140 -28.32 -15.99 -5.31
C ALA A 140 -28.56 -16.23 -3.82
N VAL A 141 -28.37 -15.21 -2.98
CA VAL A 141 -28.66 -15.26 -1.54
C VAL A 141 -30.16 -15.53 -1.30
N GLU A 142 -31.06 -14.89 -2.04
CA GLU A 142 -32.51 -15.11 -1.93
C GLU A 142 -32.87 -16.56 -2.20
N THR A 143 -32.35 -17.10 -3.30
CA THR A 143 -32.60 -18.48 -3.75
C THR A 143 -32.15 -19.50 -2.70
N HIS A 144 -31.04 -19.24 -2.00
CA HIS A 144 -30.42 -20.22 -1.11
C HIS A 144 -30.68 -19.99 0.38
N ALA A 145 -30.90 -18.75 0.80
CA ALA A 145 -30.93 -18.32 2.19
C ALA A 145 -32.22 -17.54 2.55
N GLY A 146 -33.05 -17.23 1.55
CA GLY A 146 -34.35 -16.58 1.69
C GLY A 146 -34.33 -15.06 1.48
N PRO A 147 -35.51 -14.47 1.26
CA PRO A 147 -35.66 -13.05 0.88
C PRO A 147 -35.18 -12.09 1.99
N GLU A 148 -35.37 -12.45 3.26
CA GLU A 148 -34.92 -11.61 4.38
C GLU A 148 -33.39 -11.42 4.43
N ARG A 149 -32.64 -12.47 4.04
CA ARG A 149 -31.17 -12.40 3.98
C ARG A 149 -30.70 -11.61 2.76
N ALA A 150 -31.37 -11.78 1.63
CA ALA A 150 -31.08 -11.01 0.41
C ALA A 150 -31.33 -9.51 0.60
N GLN A 151 -32.41 -9.13 1.28
CA GLN A 151 -32.70 -7.74 1.60
C GLN A 151 -31.64 -7.13 2.52
N ARG A 152 -31.25 -7.84 3.60
CA ARG A 152 -30.16 -7.39 4.48
C ARG A 152 -28.82 -7.26 3.76
N PHE A 153 -28.54 -8.12 2.78
CA PHE A 153 -27.36 -8.03 1.94
C PHE A 153 -27.36 -6.73 1.16
N LEU A 154 -28.43 -6.46 0.42
CA LEU A 154 -28.58 -5.25 -0.40
C LEU A 154 -28.52 -3.97 0.44
N GLU A 155 -29.22 -3.92 1.58
CA GLU A 155 -29.17 -2.75 2.46
C GLU A 155 -27.75 -2.44 2.94
N LYS A 156 -27.00 -3.47 3.37
CA LYS A 156 -25.62 -3.32 3.83
C LYS A 156 -24.67 -2.91 2.72
N THR A 157 -24.77 -3.52 1.54
CA THR A 157 -23.91 -3.16 0.39
C THR A 157 -24.25 -1.78 -0.15
N SER A 158 -25.53 -1.42 -0.22
CA SER A 158 -25.98 -0.10 -0.70
C SER A 158 -25.58 1.01 0.25
N GLY A 159 -25.66 0.81 1.56
CA GLY A 159 -25.18 1.78 2.56
C GLY A 159 -23.68 2.07 2.45
N MET A 160 -22.88 1.11 1.99
CA MET A 160 -21.45 1.28 1.77
C MET A 160 -21.12 1.88 0.39
N LEU A 161 -22.00 1.67 -0.60
CA LEU A 161 -21.86 2.23 -1.94
C LEU A 161 -22.45 3.63 -2.07
N ALA A 162 -23.32 4.06 -1.16
CA ALA A 162 -23.81 5.43 -1.13
C ALA A 162 -22.63 6.41 -0.94
N PRO A 163 -22.52 7.48 -1.74
CA PRO A 163 -21.56 8.55 -1.44
C PRO A 163 -21.95 9.13 -0.08
N SER A 164 -21.03 9.12 0.89
CA SER A 164 -21.23 9.86 2.14
C SER A 164 -21.48 11.32 1.77
N ALA A 165 -22.71 11.77 1.96
CA ALA A 165 -23.15 13.14 1.76
C ALA A 165 -22.47 14.10 2.75
#